data_AF-A0A1F9CWT0-F1
#
_entry.id   AF-A0A1F9CWT0-F1
#
_cell.length_a   1.000
_cell.length_b   1.000
_cell.length_c   1.000
_cell.angle_alpha   90.00
_cell.angle_beta   90.00
_cell.angle_gamma   90.00
#
_symmetry.space_group_name_H-M   'P 1'
#
loop_
_entity.id
_entity.type
_entity.pdbx_description
1 polymer ?
#
loop_
_entity_poly.entity_id
_entity_poly.type
_entity_poly.pdbx_seq_one_letter_code
_entity_poly.pdbx_strand_id
1 'polypeptide(L)' 'MGDQDPLLDDSLFMSARWRAAGNAAELVVYPESMHAFHAFPTGIARMAIETQVAFVRRVIEVG' A
#
# COMPACT_ATOMS: atom_id res chain seq x y z
N MET A 1 3.15 1.41 1.17
CA MET A 1 4.01 2.60 1.21
C MET A 1 5.23 2.31 2.04
N GLY A 2 6.42 2.78 1.66
CA GLY A 2 7.60 2.69 2.52
C GLY A 2 7.61 3.80 3.57
N ASP A 3 8.10 3.55 4.78
CA ASP A 3 8.21 4.58 5.83
C ASP A 3 9.40 5.53 5.66
N GLN A 4 10.38 5.18 4.82
CA GLN A 4 11.51 6.02 4.41
C GLN A 4 11.27 6.66 3.03
N ASP A 5 10.04 6.60 2.52
CA ASP A 5 9.65 7.20 1.25
C ASP A 5 9.24 8.68 1.48
N PRO A 6 9.86 9.65 0.76
CA PRO A 6 9.48 11.06 0.87
C PRO A 6 8.01 11.37 0.61
N LEU A 7 7.28 10.47 -0.06
CA LEU A 7 5.85 10.60 -0.36
C LEU A 7 4.95 9.95 0.69
N LEU A 8 5.48 9.55 1.87
CA LEU A 8 4.71 8.87 2.91
C LEU A 8 3.46 9.67 3.30
N ASP A 9 3.63 10.98 3.50
CA ASP A 9 2.53 11.88 3.86
C ASP A 9 1.47 11.97 2.76
N ASP A 10 1.85 11.94 1.48
CA ASP A 10 0.89 11.88 0.37
C ASP A 10 -0.02 10.65 0.50
N SER A 11 0.56 9.48 0.79
CA SER A 11 -0.20 8.24 0.95
C SER A 11 -1.09 8.26 2.20
N LEU A 12 -0.58 8.78 3.32
CA LEU A 12 -1.33 8.92 4.57
C LEU A 12 -2.53 9.85 4.38
N PHE A 13 -2.32 11.02 3.80
CA PHE A 13 -3.38 12.01 3.58
C PHE A 13 -4.37 11.55 2.53
N MET A 14 -3.93 10.92 1.44
CA MET A 14 -4.85 10.37 0.44
C MET A 14 -5.71 9.26 1.04
N SER A 15 -5.15 8.34 1.82
CA SER A 15 -5.93 7.29 2.49
C SER A 15 -6.98 7.87 3.44
N ALA A 16 -6.59 8.86 4.25
CA ALA A 16 -7.51 9.53 5.17
C ALA A 16 -8.64 10.25 4.42
N ARG A 17 -8.31 11.01 3.37
CA ARG A 17 -9.29 11.71 2.53
C ARG A 17 -10.23 10.75 1.80
N TRP A 18 -9.72 9.63 1.30
CA TRP A 18 -10.52 8.62 0.60
C TRP A 18 -11.57 8.01 1.52
N ARG A 19 -11.19 7.68 2.76
CA ARG A 19 -12.11 7.21 3.80
C ARG A 19 -13.12 8.27 4.21
N ALA A 20 -12.68 9.51 4.40
CA ALA A 20 -13.57 10.62 4.76
C ALA A 20 -14.64 10.90 3.69
N ALA A 21 -14.36 10.58 2.42
CA ALA A 21 -15.32 10.66 1.33
C ALA A 21 -16.31 9.46 1.26
N GLY A 22 -16.25 8.52 2.21
CA GLY A 22 -17.13 7.35 2.27
C GLY A 22 -16.68 6.15 1.44
N ASN A 23 -15.49 6.19 0.84
CA ASN A 23 -14.96 5.08 0.07
C ASN A 23 -14.21 4.07 0.96
N ALA A 24 -14.24 2.80 0.59
CA ALA A 24 -13.35 1.80 1.19
C ALA A 24 -11.88 2.11 0.84
N ALA A 25 -10.99 2.08 1.83
CA ALA A 25 -9.56 2.28 1.61
C ALA A 25 -8.69 1.49 2.59
N GLU A 26 -7.67 0.82 2.06
CA GLU A 26 -6.62 0.11 2.80
C GLU A 26 -5.26 0.76 2.49
N LEU A 27 -4.49 1.08 3.55
CA LEU A 27 -3.12 1.57 3.43
C LEU A 27 -2.23 0.72 4.33
N VAL A 28 -1.17 0.17 3.76
CA VAL A 28 -0.14 -0.58 4.48
C VAL A 28 1.18 0.18 4.39
N VAL A 29 1.83 0.41 5.53
CA VAL A 29 3.16 1.01 5.64
C VAL A 29 4.17 -0.09 5.96
N TYR A 30 5.24 -0.16 5.19
CA TYR A 30 6.30 -1.16 5.29
C TYR A 30 7.54 -0.50 5.90
N PRO A 31 8.12 -1.06 6.97
CA PRO A 31 9.27 -0.48 7.66
C PRO A 31 10.54 -0.54 6.81
N GLU A 32 11.46 0.38 7.08
CA GLU A 32 12.80 0.47 6.47
C GLU A 32 12.78 0.48 4.93
N SER A 33 11.66 0.91 4.34
CA SER A 33 11.41 0.78 2.91
C SER A 33 11.45 2.13 2.23
N MET A 34 12.31 2.26 1.22
CA MET A 34 12.44 3.46 0.40
C MET A 34 11.36 3.55 -0.69
N HIS A 35 11.35 4.67 -1.40
CA HIS A 35 10.56 4.81 -2.63
C HIS A 35 10.86 3.68 -3.62
N ALA A 36 9.79 3.12 -4.20
CA ALA A 36 9.85 2.01 -5.15
C ALA A 36 10.52 0.70 -4.61
N PHE A 37 10.55 0.47 -3.30
CA PHE A 37 11.17 -0.75 -2.72
C PHE A 37 10.67 -2.09 -3.32
N HIS A 38 9.43 -2.12 -3.82
CA HIS A 38 8.80 -3.28 -4.45
C HIS A 38 9.51 -3.75 -5.74
N ALA A 39 10.33 -2.90 -6.36
CA ALA A 39 11.09 -3.23 -7.57
C ALA A 39 12.38 -4.05 -7.28
N PHE A 40 12.74 -4.21 -6.01
CA PHE A 40 13.97 -4.90 -5.60
C PHE A 40 13.68 -6.33 -5.11
N PRO A 41 14.62 -7.28 -5.28
CA PRO A 41 14.41 -8.69 -4.91
C PRO A 41 14.58 -8.91 -3.39
N THR A 42 13.71 -8.30 -2.59
CA THR A 42 13.74 -8.39 -1.12
C THR A 42 12.52 -9.12 -0.57
N GLY A 43 12.62 -9.62 0.66
CA GLY A 43 11.49 -10.26 1.33
C GLY A 43 10.30 -9.31 1.54
N ILE A 44 10.57 -8.05 1.85
CA ILE A 44 9.53 -7.04 2.07
C ILE A 44 8.86 -6.63 0.76
N ALA A 45 9.60 -6.58 -0.36
CA ALA A 45 9.04 -6.36 -1.69
C ALA A 45 8.05 -7.48 -2.06
N ARG A 46 8.45 -8.75 -1.86
CA ARG A 46 7.56 -9.90 -2.09
C ARG A 46 6.29 -9.81 -1.25
N MET A 47 6.42 -9.52 0.04
CA MET A 47 5.27 -9.38 0.95
C MET A 47 4.32 -8.25 0.50
N ALA A 48 4.87 -7.13 0.04
CA ALA A 48 4.07 -6.01 -0.47
C ALA A 48 3.30 -6.38 -1.74
N ILE A 49 3.94 -7.09 -2.67
CA ILE A 49 3.31 -7.58 -3.91
C ILE A 49 2.21 -8.60 -3.58
N GLU A 50 2.47 -9.55 -2.69
CA GLU A 50 1.47 -10.54 -2.25
C GLU A 50 0.24 -9.87 -1.63
N THR A 51 0.45 -8.82 -0.82
CA THR A 51 -0.63 -8.03 -0.23
C THR A 51 -1.48 -7.32 -1.29
N GLN A 52 -0.84 -6.71 -2.29
CA GLN A 52 -1.56 -6.06 -3.41
C GLN A 52 -2.38 -7.07 -4.22
N VAL A 53 -1.81 -8.23 -4.54
CA VAL A 53 -2.53 -9.30 -5.26
C VAL A 53 -3.71 -9.81 -4.44
N ALA A 54 -3.54 -10.01 -3.14
CA ALA A 54 -4.62 -10.42 -2.25
C ALA A 54 -5.75 -9.39 -2.17
N PHE A 55 -5.42 -8.08 -2.17
CA PHE A 55 -6.42 -7.01 -2.27
C PHE A 55 -7.22 -7.13 -3.55
N VAL A 56 -6.54 -7.21 -4.71
CA VAL A 56 -7.21 -7.31 -6.01
C VAL A 56 -8.13 -8.53 -6.03
N ARG A 57 -7.62 -9.73 -5.74
CA ARG A 57 -8.42 -10.97 -5.70
C ARG A 57 -9.68 -10.81 -4.86
N ARG A 58 -9.56 -10.28 -3.64
CA ARG A 58 -10.70 -10.05 -2.77
C ARG A 58 -11.75 -9.13 -3.40
N VAL A 59 -11.34 -8.03 -4.03
CA VAL A 59 -12.30 -7.06 -4.58
C VAL A 59 -12.95 -7.52 -5.89
N ILE A 60 -12.29 -8.35 -6.71
CA ILE A 60 -12.92 -8.98 -7.90
C ILE A 60 -13.76 -10.22 -7.57
N GLU A 61 -13.51 -10.91 -6.46
CA GLU A 61 -14.34 -12.07 -6.04
C GLU A 61 -15.62 -11.65 -5.29
N VAL A 62 -15.62 -10.46 -4.69
CA VAL A 62 -16.76 -9.91 -3.91
C VAL A 62 -17.62 -8.94 -4.72
N GLY A 63 -17.12 -8.42 -5.85
CA GLY A 63 -17.86 -7.56 -6.78
C GLY A 63 -18.58 -8.34 -7.87
#